data_AF-X1PFY6-F1
#
_entry.id   AF-X1PFY6-F1
#
_cell.length_a   1.000
_cell.length_b   1.000
_cell.length_c   1.000
_cell.angle_alpha   90.00
_cell.angle_beta   90.00
_cell.angle_gamma   90.00
#
_symmetry.space_group_name_H-M   'P 1'
#
loop_
_entity.id
_entity.type
_entity.pdbx_description
1 polymer ?
#
loop_
_entity_poly.entity_id
_entity_poly.type
_entity_poly.pdbx_seq_one_letter_code
_entity_poly.pdbx_strand_id
1 'polypeptide(L)'
;MHDILAKEFKPKRIIDNPSEEKLREWALEQGGVITEFGNLSVVTTVRNRIAKFTEVAREDSWLYTLRFPDTYRREVKRILLESL
;
A
#
# COMPACT_ATOMS: atom_id res chain seq x y z
N MET A 1 -5.47 19.26 -11.66
CA MET A 1 -5.75 18.09 -10.79
C MET A 1 -6.26 16.90 -11.61
N HIS A 2 -7.13 17.11 -12.60
CA HIS A 2 -7.55 16.07 -13.56
C HIS A 2 -6.40 15.36 -14.30
N ASP A 3 -5.34 16.09 -14.69
CA ASP A 3 -4.24 15.52 -15.49
C ASP A 3 -3.29 14.57 -14.73
N ILE A 4 -3.32 14.58 -13.39
CA ILE A 4 -2.46 13.72 -12.55
C ILE A 4 -3.14 12.37 -12.27
N LEU A 5 -4.47 12.37 -12.16
CA LEU A 5 -5.27 11.17 -11.89
C LEU A 5 -5.55 10.35 -13.16
N ALA A 6 -5.49 10.96 -14.35
CA ALA A 6 -5.77 10.30 -15.63
C ALA A 6 -4.60 9.48 -16.19
N LYS A 7 -3.40 9.59 -15.62
CA LYS A 7 -2.23 8.83 -16.07
C LYS A 7 -2.13 7.53 -15.28
N GLU A 8 -1.96 6.43 -16.01
CA GLU A 8 -1.68 5.12 -15.43
C GLU A 8 -0.42 5.20 -14.55
N PHE A 9 -0.57 4.87 -13.27
CA PHE A 9 0.54 4.84 -12.33
C PHE A 9 1.51 3.73 -12.73
N LYS A 10 2.70 4.11 -13.17
CA LYS A 10 3.79 3.18 -13.50
C LYS A 10 4.86 3.26 -12.40
N PRO A 11 4.90 2.31 -11.44
CA PRO A 11 5.91 2.35 -10.39
C PRO A 11 7.30 2.17 -11.00
N LYS A 12 8.27 2.96 -10.52
CA LYS A 12 9.67 2.82 -10.95
C LYS A 12 10.29 1.49 -10.50
N ARG A 13 9.84 0.97 -9.35
CA ARG A 13 10.27 -0.29 -8.77
C ARG A 13 9.15 -0.83 -7.90
N ILE A 14 8.91 -2.15 -7.99
CA ILE A 14 8.02 -2.87 -7.09
C ILE A 14 8.90 -3.71 -6.17
N ILE A 15 8.66 -3.62 -4.87
CA ILE A 15 9.28 -4.46 -3.86
C ILE A 15 8.14 -5.21 -3.20
N ASP A 16 8.15 -6.53 -3.35
CA ASP A 16 7.17 -7.40 -2.74
C ASP A 16 7.73 -8.01 -1.46
N ASN A 17 6.92 -8.00 -0.39
CA ASN A 17 7.22 -8.54 0.93
C ASN A 17 8.70 -8.41 1.39
N PRO A 18 9.23 -7.19 1.57
CA PRO A 18 10.62 -7.00 1.99
C PRO A 18 10.85 -7.53 3.41
N SER A 19 12.06 -8.05 3.66
CA SER A 19 12.47 -8.44 5.01
C SER A 19 12.69 -7.22 5.92
N GLU A 20 12.70 -7.44 7.23
CA GLU A 20 12.92 -6.37 8.21
C GLU A 20 14.28 -5.68 8.00
N GLU A 21 15.33 -6.44 7.72
CA GLU A 21 16.68 -5.91 7.49
C GLU A 21 16.69 -4.95 6.30
N LYS A 22 15.98 -5.31 5.22
CA LYS A 22 15.88 -4.48 4.03
C LYS A 22 15.09 -3.20 4.31
N LEU A 23 14.01 -3.30 5.09
CA LEU A 23 13.23 -2.14 5.53
C LEU A 23 14.07 -1.18 6.39
N ARG A 24 14.89 -1.72 7.30
CA ARG A 24 15.79 -0.93 8.14
C ARG A 24 16.87 -0.22 7.34
N GLU A 25 17.51 -0.91 6.41
CA GLU A 25 18.50 -0.34 5.49
C GLU A 25 17.91 0.88 4.75
N TRP A 26 16.73 0.73 4.16
CA TRP A 26 16.07 1.84 3.45
C TRP A 26 15.64 2.98 4.35
N ALA A 27 15.16 2.69 5.57
CA ALA A 27 14.82 3.73 6.51
C ALA A 27 16.05 4.59 6.85
N LEU A 28 17.23 3.97 7.00
CA LEU A 28 18.50 4.68 7.24
C LEU A 28 18.91 5.53 6.04
N GLU A 29 18.77 5.02 4.81
CA GLU A 29 19.02 5.80 3.59
C GLU A 29 18.14 7.06 3.48
N GLN A 30 16.94 7.03 4.06
CA GLN A 30 15.98 8.14 4.07
C GLN A 30 16.08 9.04 5.31
N GLY A 31 17.12 8.87 6.14
CA GLY A 31 17.37 9.72 7.32
C GLY A 31 16.72 9.21 8.62
N GLY A 32 16.25 7.97 8.64
CA GLY A 32 15.97 7.25 9.89
C GLY A 32 17.25 7.05 10.70
N VAL A 33 17.11 6.87 12.01
CA VAL A 33 18.24 6.76 12.95
C VAL A 33 18.05 5.55 13.85
N ILE A 34 19.12 4.80 14.11
CA ILE A 34 19.13 3.76 15.14
C ILE A 34 19.42 4.41 16.49
N THR A 35 18.51 4.21 17.44
CA THR A 35 18.67 4.66 18.84
C THR A 35 19.70 3.82 19.59
N GLU A 36 20.14 4.30 20.76
CA GLU A 36 21.08 3.57 21.63
C GLU A 36 20.59 2.18 22.04
N PHE A 37 19.28 1.95 22.01
CA PHE A 37 18.65 0.67 22.32
C PHE A 37 18.40 -0.22 21.09
N GLY A 38 18.89 0.16 19.91
CA GLY A 38 18.72 -0.61 18.67
C GLY A 38 17.38 -0.42 17.95
N ASN A 39 16.50 0.43 18.48
CA ASN A 39 15.22 0.75 17.83
C ASN A 39 15.44 1.70 16.65
N LEU A 40 14.65 1.56 15.59
CA LEU A 40 14.59 2.49 14.48
C LEU A 40 13.67 3.68 14.82
N SER A 41 14.19 4.90 14.72
CA SER A 41 13.46 6.16 14.91
C SER A 41 13.40 6.94 13.59
N VAL A 42 12.25 7.54 13.29
CA VAL A 42 12.00 8.30 12.07
C VAL A 42 11.29 9.62 12.38
N VAL A 43 11.51 10.63 11.54
CA VAL A 43 10.81 11.92 11.63
C VAL A 43 9.77 11.98 10.51
N THR A 44 8.51 12.23 10.88
CA THR A 44 7.42 12.42 9.91
C THR A 44 7.04 13.90 9.84
N THR A 45 6.66 14.36 8.64
CA THR A 45 6.13 15.73 8.44
C THR A 45 4.79 15.94 9.17
N VAL A 46 4.02 14.86 9.33
CA VAL A 46 2.71 14.87 9.98
C VAL A 46 2.74 13.95 11.20
N ARG A 47 2.37 14.49 12.37
CA ARG A 47 2.37 13.75 13.65
C ARG A 47 1.07 13.02 13.96
N ASN A 48 -0.04 13.46 13.35
CA ASN A 48 -1.39 12.98 13.66
C ASN A 48 -2.17 12.69 12.39
N ARG A 49 -3.21 11.86 12.49
CA ARG A 49 -4.11 11.62 11.36
C ARG A 49 -4.78 12.92 10.90
N ILE A 50 -4.95 13.08 9.59
CA ILE A 50 -5.67 14.21 9.01
C ILE A 50 -6.96 13.68 8.38
N ALA A 51 -8.05 13.69 9.15
CA ALA A 51 -9.34 13.13 8.72
C ALA A 51 -9.87 13.74 7.41
N LYS A 52 -9.54 15.02 7.15
CA LYS A 52 -9.92 15.73 5.92
C LYS A 52 -9.40 15.06 4.64
N PHE A 53 -8.29 14.31 4.70
CA PHE A 53 -7.71 13.63 3.54
C PHE A 53 -8.12 12.15 3.44
N THR A 54 -9.05 11.69 4.27
CA THR A 54 -9.61 10.35 4.18
C THR A 54 -10.91 10.40 3.40
N GLU A 55 -10.92 9.75 2.23
CA GLU A 55 -12.09 9.70 1.34
C GLU A 55 -12.58 8.26 1.23
N VAL A 56 -13.90 8.08 1.16
CA VAL A 56 -14.53 6.80 0.84
C VAL A 56 -15.05 6.91 -0.59
N ALA A 57 -14.44 6.17 -1.51
CA ALA A 57 -14.97 6.04 -2.85
C ALA A 57 -16.31 5.29 -2.76
N ARG A 58 -17.42 5.99 -3.03
CA ARG A 58 -18.71 5.35 -3.22
C ARG A 58 -18.80 4.90 -4.67
N GLU A 59 -18.50 3.63 -4.87
CA GLU A 59 -18.85 2.91 -6.08
C GLU A 59 -20.15 2.17 -5.77
N ASP A 60 -21.14 2.23 -6.67
CA ASP A 60 -22.40 1.48 -6.51
C ASP A 60 -22.06 -0.01 -6.47
N SER A 61 -21.96 -0.54 -5.26
CA SER A 61 -21.40 -1.84 -4.99
C SER A 61 -22.28 -2.90 -5.63
N TRP A 62 -21.73 -3.67 -6.57
CA TRP A 62 -21.57 -5.12 -6.45
C TRP A 62 -20.56 -5.57 -7.50
N LEU A 63 -19.26 -5.44 -7.20
CA LEU A 63 -18.18 -6.31 -7.71
C LEU A 63 -16.84 -5.75 -7.21
N TYR A 64 -16.42 -6.24 -6.05
CA TYR A 64 -15.04 -6.33 -5.56
C TYR A 64 -13.97 -5.62 -6.40
N THR A 65 -13.75 -4.34 -6.15
CA THR A 65 -12.52 -3.62 -6.52
C THR A 65 -11.41 -3.92 -5.52
N LEU A 66 -11.09 -5.21 -5.34
CA LEU A 66 -9.73 -5.59 -5.02
C LEU A 66 -9.02 -5.70 -6.37
N ARG A 67 -8.20 -4.70 -6.71
CA ARG A 67 -7.26 -4.78 -7.85
C ARG A 67 -6.24 -5.87 -7.56
N PHE A 68 -6.62 -7.13 -7.73
CA PHE A 68 -5.69 -8.22 -7.85
C PHE A 68 -5.30 -8.41 -9.33
N PRO A 69 -4.05 -8.77 -9.63
CA PRO A 69 -3.66 -9.23 -10.95
C PRO A 69 -4.59 -10.35 -11.44
N ASP A 70 -4.87 -10.42 -12.75
CA ASP A 70 -5.86 -11.33 -13.36
C ASP A 70 -5.71 -12.80 -12.95
N THR A 71 -4.52 -13.22 -12.51
CA THR A 71 -4.23 -14.56 -12.01
C THR A 71 -5.04 -14.94 -10.76
N TYR A 72 -5.31 -14.00 -9.85
CA TYR A 72 -6.06 -14.28 -8.60
C TYR A 72 -7.58 -14.27 -8.80
N ARG A 73 -8.06 -13.70 -9.92
CA ARG A 73 -9.49 -13.59 -10.23
C ARG A 73 -10.17 -14.94 -10.44
N ARG A 74 -9.42 -15.95 -10.91
CA ARG A 74 -9.95 -17.32 -11.11
C ARG A 74 -10.12 -18.06 -9.79
N GLU A 75 -9.16 -17.93 -8.89
CA GLU A 75 -9.15 -18.65 -7.62
C GLU A 75 -10.29 -18.17 -6.69
N VAL A 76 -10.47 -16.84 -6.60
CA VAL A 76 -11.53 -16.24 -5.78
C VAL A 76 -12.93 -16.57 -6.31
N LYS A 77 -13.10 -16.62 -7.64
CA LYS A 77 -14.37 -17.06 -8.25
C LYS A 77 -14.68 -18.53 -7.95
N ARG A 78 -13.68 -19.41 -7.97
CA ARG A 78 -13.87 -20.84 -7.66
C ARG A 78 -14.33 -21.03 -6.22
N ILE A 79 -13.64 -20.41 -5.27
CA ILE A 79 -13.97 -20.50 -3.83
C ILE A 79 -15.38 -19.99 -3.54
N LEU A 80 -15.79 -18.87 -4.16
CA LEU A 80 -17.13 -18.31 -3.98
C LEU A 80 -18.24 -19.16 -4.61
N LEU A 81 -17.98 -19.84 -5.73
CA LEU A 81 -18.96 -20.70 -6.41
C LEU A 81 -19.09 -22.09 -5.79
N GLU A 82 -18.04 -22.61 -5.16
CA GLU A 82 -18.06 -23.91 -4.45
C GLU A 82 -18.70 -23.83 -3.05
N SER A 83 -19.05 -22.63 -2.58
CA SER A 83 -19.66 -22.37 -1.27
C SER A 83 -21.18 -22.19 -1.32
N LEU A 84 -21.82 -22.46 -2.47
CA LEU A 84 -23.27 -22.45 -2.72
C LEU A 84 -23.74 -23.83 -3.15
#